data_AF-A0A2V6JTV3-F1
#
_entry.id   AF-A0A2V6JTV3-F1
#
_cell.length_a   1.000
_cell.length_b   1.000
_cell.length_c   1.000
_cell.angle_alpha   90.00
_cell.angle_beta   90.00
_cell.angle_gamma   90.00
#
_symmetry.space_group_name_H-M   'P 1'
#
loop_
_entity.id
_entity.type
_entity.pdbx_description
1 polymer ?
#
loop_
_entity_poly.entity_id
_entity_poly.type
_entity_poly.pdbx_seq_one_letter_code
_entity_poly.pdbx_strand_id
1 'polypeptide(L)' 'VGLFAVAAFSLAAMGYHAGLVGTGRSLAVLAVALTFSVVIELIADLDRPQQGVLRVSQRVLLDLQQSMRADVPARPD' A
#
# COMPACT_ATOMS: atom_id res chain seq x y z
N VAL A 1 -5.77 8.68 -2.72
CA VAL A 1 -7.21 9.01 -2.88
C VAL A 1 -8.05 7.75 -3.09
N GLY A 2 -7.72 6.87 -4.05
CA GLY A 2 -8.48 5.64 -4.29
C GLY A 2 -8.66 4.74 -3.06
N LEU A 3 -7.59 4.51 -2.29
CA LEU A 3 -7.64 3.70 -1.06
C LEU A 3 -8.58 4.28 0.02
N PHE A 4 -8.56 5.61 0.23
CA PHE A 4 -9.48 6.26 1.17
C PHE A 4 -10.94 6.16 0.71
N ALA A 5 -11.19 6.26 -0.60
CA ALA A 5 -12.53 6.08 -1.15
C ALA A 5 -13.03 4.64 -0.94
N VAL A 6 -12.18 3.64 -1.21
CA VAL A 6 -12.51 2.22 -0.96
C VAL A 6 -12.79 1.98 0.53
N ALA A 7 -11.95 2.49 1.43
CA ALA A 7 -12.19 2.36 2.87
C ALA A 7 -13.53 2.96 3.31
N ALA A 8 -13.86 4.17 2.82
CA ALA A 8 -15.12 4.83 3.12
C ALA A 8 -16.33 4.03 2.60
N PHE A 9 -16.26 3.51 1.37
CA PHE A 9 -17.31 2.67 0.79
C PHE A 9 -17.46 1.33 1.55
N SER A 10 -16.36 0.69 1.94
CA SER A 10 -16.38 -0.54 2.73
C SER A 10 -17.03 -0.32 4.09
N LEU A 11 -16.69 0.77 4.80
CA LEU A 11 -17.31 1.12 6.09
C LEU A 11 -18.81 1.42 5.94
N ALA A 12 -19.19 2.16 4.89
CA ALA A 12 -20.59 2.50 4.61
C ALA A 12 -21.44 1.27 4.28
N ALA A 13 -20.96 0.38 3.41
CA ALA A 13 -21.66 -0.84 3.02
C ALA A 13 -21.84 -1.80 4.21
N MET A 14 -20.81 -1.95 5.04
CA MET A 14 -20.88 -2.77 6.26
C MET A 14 -21.83 -2.19 7.30
N GLY A 15 -21.79 -0.86 7.52
CA GLY A 15 -22.72 -0.18 8.42
C GLY A 15 -24.18 -0.31 7.98
N TYR A 16 -24.43 -0.20 6.68
CA TYR A 16 -25.76 -0.40 6.09
C TYR A 16 -26.27 -1.83 6.31
N HIS A 17 -25.44 -2.84 6.01
CA HIS A 17 -25.80 -4.24 6.22
C HIS A 17 -26.05 -4.55 7.72
N ALA A 18 -25.23 -3.99 8.62
CA ALA A 18 -25.42 -4.14 10.06
C ALA A 18 -26.73 -3.52 10.56
N GLY A 19 -27.12 -2.36 10.00
CA GLY A 19 -28.39 -1.70 10.30
C GLY A 19 -29.62 -2.48 9.83
N LEU A 20 -29.52 -3.19 8.69
CA LEU A 20 -30.61 -3.97 8.14
C LEU A 20 -30.84 -5.32 8.85
N VAL A 21 -29.79 -5.95 9.38
CA VAL A 21 -29.87 -7.32 9.92
C VAL A 21 -30.35 -7.36 11.39
N GLY A 22 -30.41 -6.21 12.08
CA GLY A 22 -31.16 -6.06 13.34
C GLY A 22 -30.77 -6.98 14.51
N THR A 23 -29.65 -7.72 14.44
CA THR A 23 -29.30 -8.75 15.42
C THR A 23 -27.93 -8.50 16.03
N GLY A 24 -27.87 -8.62 17.36
CA GLY A 24 -26.82 -8.14 18.26
C GLY A 24 -25.37 -8.42 17.85
N ARG A 25 -24.54 -7.39 18.04
CA ARG A 25 -23.07 -7.40 18.10
C ARG A 25 -22.39 -8.05 16.90
N SER A 26 -22.38 -7.34 15.78
CA SER A 26 -21.55 -7.67 14.62
C SER A 26 -20.07 -7.29 14.84
N LEU A 27 -19.45 -7.87 15.86
CA LEU A 27 -18.01 -7.76 16.09
C LEU A 27 -17.21 -8.28 14.88
N ALA A 28 -17.82 -9.18 14.10
CA ALA A 28 -17.33 -9.62 12.81
C ALA A 28 -17.24 -8.49 11.78
N VAL A 29 -18.24 -7.61 11.68
CA VAL A 29 -18.20 -6.45 10.78
C VAL A 29 -17.09 -5.48 11.20
N LEU A 30 -16.92 -5.24 12.50
CA LEU A 30 -15.82 -4.40 13.00
C LEU A 30 -14.45 -5.04 12.69
N ALA A 31 -14.30 -6.35 12.90
CA ALA A 31 -13.08 -7.07 12.60
C ALA A 31 -12.74 -7.03 11.09
N VAL A 32 -13.74 -7.17 10.22
CA VAL A 32 -13.56 -7.08 8.76
C VAL A 32 -13.17 -5.65 8.35
N ALA A 33 -13.83 -4.63 8.89
CA ALA A 33 -13.50 -3.24 8.63
C ALA A 33 -12.07 -2.86 9.07
N LEU A 34 -11.65 -3.32 10.25
CA LEU A 34 -10.28 -3.11 10.75
C LEU A 34 -9.26 -3.87 9.90
N THR A 35 -9.52 -5.13 9.59
CA THR A 35 -8.63 -5.94 8.72
C THR A 35 -8.46 -5.29 7.36
N PHE A 36 -9.55 -4.80 6.76
CA PHE A 36 -9.51 -4.12 5.46
C PHE A 36 -8.72 -2.80 5.53
N SER A 37 -8.88 -2.04 6.61
CA SER A 37 -8.13 -0.81 6.85
C SER A 37 -6.62 -1.07 6.98
N VAL A 38 -6.23 -2.12 7.72
CA VAL A 38 -4.83 -2.54 7.86
C VAL A 38 -4.24 -2.98 6.51
N VAL A 39 -4.99 -3.72 5.70
CA VAL A 39 -4.54 -4.12 4.35
C VAL A 39 -4.34 -2.91 3.45
N ILE A 40 -5.24 -1.93 3.50
CA ILE A 40 -5.12 -0.68 2.74
C ILE A 40 -3.87 0.12 3.17
N GLU A 41 -3.63 0.22 4.48
CA GLU A 41 -2.44 0.88 5.03
C GLU A 41 -1.16 0.17 4.58
N LEU A 42 -1.13 -1.16 4.63
CA LEU A 42 0.00 -1.96 4.16
C LEU A 42 0.26 -1.77 2.67
N ILE A 43 -0.78 -1.73 1.84
CA ILE A 43 -0.65 -1.45 0.39
C ILE A 43 -0.09 -0.05 0.17
N ALA A 44 -0.57 0.96 0.91
CA ALA A 44 -0.09 2.33 0.80
C ALA A 44 1.38 2.47 1.26
N ASP A 45 1.78 1.75 2.31
CA ASP A 45 3.15 1.70 2.81
C ASP A 45 4.08 1.07 1.76
N LEU A 46 3.65 -0.04 1.14
CA LEU A 46 4.40 -0.73 0.09
C LEU A 46 4.53 0.08 -1.21
N ASP A 47 3.48 0.83 -1.61
CA ASP A 47 3.49 1.66 -2.82
C ASP A 47 4.42 2.88 -2.69
N ARG A 48 4.84 3.24 -1.47
CA ARG A 48 5.70 4.40 -1.20
C ARG A 48 7.06 3.99 -0.63
N PRO A 49 7.99 3.47 -1.46
CA PRO A 49 9.31 3.01 -1.01
C PRO A 49 10.20 4.11 -0.40
N GLN A 50 9.85 5.39 -0.59
CA GLN A 50 10.57 6.56 -0.07
C GLN A 50 9.89 7.22 1.15
N GLN A 51 8.63 6.89 1.45
CA GLN A 51 7.83 7.54 2.49
C GLN A 51 7.17 6.56 3.49
N GLY A 52 7.32 5.25 3.29
CA GLY A 52 6.81 4.19 4.17
C GLY A 52 7.83 3.62 5.18
N VAL A 53 7.38 2.68 6.02
CA VAL A 53 8.17 2.00 7.06
C VAL A 53 9.21 1.05 6.45
N LEU A 54 8.88 0.38 5.33
CA LEU A 54 9.83 -0.40 4.54
C LEU A 54 10.65 0.52 3.61
N ARG A 55 11.77 1.04 4.12
CA ARG A 55 12.75 1.79 3.31
C ARG A 55 13.68 0.85 2.56
N VAL A 56 13.49 0.74 1.25
CA VAL A 56 14.42 0.00 0.36
C VAL A 56 15.56 0.93 -0.06
N SER A 57 16.80 0.48 0.11
CA SER A 57 17.96 1.28 -0.30
C SER A 57 18.10 1.30 -1.82
N GLN A 58 18.11 2.49 -2.43
CA GLN A 58 18.36 2.70 -3.87
C GLN A 58 19.82 2.44 -4.29
N ARG A 59 20.70 2.00 -3.37
CA ARG A 59 22.14 1.75 -3.62
C ARG A 59 22.39 0.81 -4.77
N VAL A 60 21.59 -0.25 -4.90
CA VAL A 60 21.75 -1.24 -5.98
C VAL A 60 21.59 -0.61 -7.37
N LEU A 61 20.64 0.32 -7.54
CA LEU A 61 20.45 1.03 -8.80
C LEU A 61 21.56 2.05 -9.07
N LEU A 62 22.12 2.66 -8.03
CA LEU A 62 23.27 3.55 -8.14
C LEU A 62 24.54 2.79 -8.54
N ASP A 63 24.80 1.65 -7.89
CA ASP A 63 25.94 0.78 -8.20
C ASP A 63 25.82 0.24 -9.63
N LEU A 64 24.62 -0.13 -10.07
CA LEU A 64 24.36 -0.58 -11.43
C LEU A 64 24.53 0.54 -12.47
N GLN A 65 24.15 1.79 -12.15
CA GLN A 65 24.43 2.94 -13.01
C GLN A 65 25.94 3.19 -13.13
N GLN A 66 26.68 3.04 -12.04
CA GLN A 66 28.13 3.19 -12.03
C GLN A 66 28.82 2.10 -12.84
N SER A 67 28.40 0.84 -12.72
CA SER A 67 28.96 -0.24 -13.51
C SER A 67 28.69 -0.07 -15.00
N MET A 68 27.46 0.31 -15.40
CA MET A 68 27.14 0.58 -16.80
C MET A 68 27.95 1.75 -17.38
N ARG A 69 28.23 2.79 -16.59
CA ARG A 69 29.09 3.91 -17.02
C ARG A 69 30.55 3.51 -17.14
N ALA A 70 31.03 2.64 -16.25
CA ALA A 70 32.39 2.11 -16.30
C ALA A 70 32.60 1.18 -17.50
N ASP A 71 31.56 0.47 -17.93
CA ASP A 71 31.59 -0.43 -19.09
C ASP A 71 31.39 0.27 -20.44
N VAL A 72 31.06 1.58 -20.50
CA VAL A 72 31.03 2.31 -21.78
C VAL A 72 32.48 2.49 -22.26
N PRO A 73 32.93 1.78 -23.31
CA PRO A 73 34.28 1.93 -23.83
C PRO A 73 34.41 3.34 -24.39
N ALA A 74 35.54 4.00 -24.09
CA ALA A 74 35.87 5.29 -24.70
C ALA A 74 35.74 5.15 -26.22
N ARG A 75 34.75 5.84 -26.79
CA ARG A 75 34.56 5.89 -28.23
C ARG A 75 35.81 6.56 -28.81
N PRO A 76 36.62 5.87 -29.63
CA PRO A 76 37.77 6.49 -30.26
C PRO A 76 37.26 7.53 -31.25
N ASP A 77 37.62 8.77 -30.98
CA ASP A 77 37.56 9.94 -31.85
C ASP A 77 38.57 9.85 -33.00
#